data_AF-F4GXE4-F1
#
_entry.id   AF-F4GXE4-F1
#
_cell.length_a   1.000
_cell.length_b   1.000
_cell.length_c   1.000
_cell.angle_alpha   90.00
_cell.angle_beta   90.00
_cell.angle_gamma   90.00
#
_symmetry.space_group_name_H-M   'P 1'
#
loop_
_entity.id
_entity.type
_entity.pdbx_description
1 polymer ?
#
loop_
_entity_poly.entity_id
_entity_poly.type
_entity_poly.pdbx_seq_one_letter_code
_entity_poly.pdbx_strand_id
1 'polypeptide(L)'
;MPPVRPTIVSAVLRHGPSCSQISAGANLSSGTVGKHVQQAGAGLIEFSIVAVPILLLGLGSIEVAHWLLTRQVVSLALLEAGRAGISTHARPENITTAFKQALLPLFPATEGRSAHQNQQLAFEQRKRDTSNAAWQITILSPSLAAFNDFADPQLSQPTYGGLPVINNNYQFEQDQRRRTQGWVNGLGPQSRASIYQANTLTLQLSYLHKPVLPGIQGLIRLLGIAHGTYSQHAMAHGYLPLNREISLAMQSHPVRWPMPEGGHILRPGTLLNTSQTAFAAEPCAGLWCTYQQPADGSLPRPDPKSGMSGPGTTPRNEHATTPLAPPAQEQANIPDTTELAVTPDDPACGLTLCCTPA
;
A
#
# COMPACT_ATOMS: atom_id res chain seq x y z
N MET A 1 0.66 44.04 17.25
CA MET A 1 0.33 44.20 18.68
C MET A 1 0.99 43.07 19.47
N PRO A 2 2.01 43.33 20.29
CA PRO A 2 2.61 42.36 21.21
C PRO A 2 2.00 42.54 22.64
N PRO A 3 2.36 41.75 23.68
CA PRO A 3 1.47 40.74 24.26
C PRO A 3 1.08 41.03 25.73
N VAL A 4 -0.01 40.42 26.20
CA VAL A 4 -0.42 40.49 27.63
C VAL A 4 -0.27 39.12 28.28
N ARG A 5 0.71 39.00 29.18
CA ARG A 5 0.77 37.98 30.23
C ARG A 5 -0.20 38.35 31.35
N PRO A 6 -0.71 37.38 32.12
CA PRO A 6 -1.01 37.62 33.52
C PRO A 6 -0.18 36.78 34.48
N THR A 7 0.09 37.44 35.58
CA THR A 7 0.99 37.13 36.68
C THR A 7 0.27 36.35 37.79
N ILE A 8 1.07 35.59 38.52
CA ILE A 8 0.83 34.87 39.77
C ILE A 8 0.11 35.72 40.83
N VAL A 9 -0.79 35.11 41.60
CA VAL A 9 -1.18 35.59 42.93
C VAL A 9 -1.09 34.44 43.94
N SER A 10 -0.11 34.55 44.84
CA SER A 10 -0.01 33.79 46.09
C SER A 10 -0.97 34.37 47.12
N ALA A 11 -1.75 33.52 47.79
CA ALA A 11 -2.52 33.89 48.97
C ALA A 11 -1.96 33.19 50.21
N VAL A 12 -1.29 33.99 51.04
CA VAL A 12 -0.92 33.70 52.43
C VAL A 12 -2.14 34.00 53.30
N LEU A 13 -2.58 33.05 54.13
CA LEU A 13 -3.52 33.32 55.21
C LEU A 13 -2.98 32.80 56.55
N ARG A 14 -2.77 33.76 57.43
CA ARG A 14 -2.42 33.64 58.84
C ARG A 14 -3.65 33.27 59.68
N HIS A 15 -3.38 32.63 60.82
CA HIS A 15 -3.86 32.92 62.19
C HIS A 15 -4.35 31.68 62.93
N GLY A 16 -3.64 31.36 64.01
CA GLY A 16 -4.16 30.54 65.11
C GLY A 16 -5.09 31.35 66.03
N PRO A 17 -5.69 30.69 67.02
CA PRO A 17 -5.39 31.08 68.40
C PRO A 17 -5.26 29.90 69.39
N SER A 18 -4.31 30.12 70.30
CA SER A 18 -4.30 29.90 71.77
C SER A 18 -5.27 28.91 72.46
N CYS A 19 -4.64 27.93 73.12
CA CYS A 19 -4.69 27.61 74.56
C CYS A 19 -6.04 27.42 75.28
N SER A 20 -6.26 26.21 75.82
CA SER A 20 -6.87 25.98 77.13
C SER A 20 -6.46 24.60 77.67
N GLN A 21 -5.85 24.61 78.86
CA GLN A 21 -5.57 23.44 79.68
C GLN A 21 -6.85 22.95 80.37
N ILE A 22 -7.04 21.64 80.45
CA ILE A 22 -7.89 21.00 81.48
C ILE A 22 -7.12 19.79 82.06
N SER A 23 -7.15 19.74 83.39
CA SER A 23 -6.47 18.83 84.31
C SER A 23 -6.69 17.34 84.10
N ALA A 24 -5.69 16.63 84.63
CA ALA A 24 -5.63 15.24 85.07
C ALA A 24 -6.97 14.61 85.53
N GLY A 25 -7.23 13.43 84.97
CA GLY A 25 -8.07 12.39 85.54
C GLY A 25 -7.40 11.05 85.26
N ALA A 26 -6.66 10.53 86.24
CA ALA A 26 -6.14 9.17 86.20
C ALA A 26 -7.33 8.20 86.32
N ASN A 27 -7.51 7.32 85.33
CA ASN A 27 -8.25 6.08 85.49
C ASN A 27 -7.54 5.00 84.68
N LEU A 28 -6.85 4.12 85.39
CA LEU A 28 -6.41 2.84 84.87
C LEU A 28 -7.66 2.00 84.57
N SER A 29 -7.91 1.74 83.29
CA SER A 29 -8.76 0.64 82.85
C SER A 29 -8.00 -0.13 81.79
N SER A 30 -7.64 -1.35 82.14
CA SER A 30 -7.02 -2.34 81.26
C SER A 30 -7.97 -2.64 80.10
N GLY A 31 -7.76 -1.98 78.96
CA GLY A 31 -8.45 -2.24 77.71
C GLY A 31 -7.46 -2.84 76.72
N THR A 32 -7.72 -4.07 76.32
CA THR A 32 -6.96 -4.84 75.34
C THR A 32 -6.58 -3.97 74.14
N VAL A 33 -5.27 -3.82 73.90
CA VAL A 33 -4.75 -3.15 72.70
C VAL A 33 -5.13 -4.00 71.50
N GLY A 34 -6.30 -3.72 70.92
CA GLY A 34 -6.67 -4.19 69.60
C GLY A 34 -5.60 -3.68 68.64
N LYS A 35 -4.83 -4.61 68.07
CA LYS A 35 -3.96 -4.31 66.94
C LYS A 35 -4.86 -3.74 65.83
N HIS A 36 -4.92 -2.42 65.72
CA HIS A 36 -5.39 -1.77 64.50
C HIS A 36 -4.40 -2.18 63.40
N VAL A 37 -4.73 -3.26 62.69
CA VAL A 37 -4.08 -3.60 61.43
C VAL A 37 -4.28 -2.39 60.55
N GLN A 38 -3.17 -1.73 60.19
CA GLN A 38 -3.20 -0.57 59.33
C GLN A 38 -3.75 -0.97 57.96
N GLN A 39 -5.06 -0.81 57.76
CA GLN A 39 -5.75 -1.04 56.49
C GLN A 39 -5.53 0.09 55.47
N ALA A 40 -4.59 1.00 55.72
CA ALA A 40 -4.34 2.19 54.90
C ALA A 40 -3.83 1.87 53.46
N GLY A 41 -3.52 0.61 53.14
CA GLY A 41 -3.05 0.18 51.82
C GLY A 41 -4.07 -0.59 50.96
N ALA A 42 -5.15 -1.14 51.55
CA ALA A 42 -6.08 -2.00 50.81
C ALA A 42 -6.84 -1.22 49.73
N GLY A 43 -7.32 -0.01 50.05
CA GLY A 43 -8.02 0.83 49.08
C GLY A 43 -7.15 1.31 47.91
N LEU A 44 -5.84 1.50 48.12
CA LEU A 44 -4.90 1.85 47.05
C LEU A 44 -4.67 0.67 46.09
N ILE A 45 -4.63 -0.56 46.60
CA ILE A 45 -4.48 -1.77 45.79
C ILE A 45 -5.76 -2.01 44.98
N GLU A 46 -6.93 -1.97 45.62
CA GLU A 46 -8.23 -2.15 44.95
C GLU A 46 -8.46 -1.09 43.87
N PHE A 47 -8.13 0.17 44.15
CA PHE A 47 -8.18 1.24 43.15
C PHE A 47 -7.19 1.00 42.01
N SER A 48 -5.95 0.61 42.29
CA SER A 48 -4.92 0.39 41.26
C SER A 48 -5.27 -0.76 40.33
N ILE A 49 -5.86 -1.85 40.86
CA ILE A 49 -6.30 -3.01 40.08
C ILE A 49 -7.33 -2.60 39.01
N VAL A 50 -8.18 -1.61 39.29
CA VAL A 50 -9.20 -1.13 38.35
C VAL A 50 -8.70 0.05 37.51
N ALA A 51 -7.98 1.00 38.12
CA ALA A 51 -7.55 2.23 37.47
C ALA A 51 -6.49 1.98 36.38
N VAL A 52 -5.52 1.09 36.62
CA VAL A 52 -4.46 0.78 35.67
C VAL A 52 -4.99 0.19 34.35
N PRO A 53 -5.83 -0.86 34.33
CA PRO A 53 -6.34 -1.39 33.06
C PRO A 53 -7.24 -0.39 32.34
N ILE A 54 -8.06 0.39 33.05
CA ILE A 54 -8.88 1.45 32.44
C ILE A 54 -7.98 2.51 31.78
N LEU A 55 -6.92 2.94 32.47
CA LEU A 55 -5.94 3.87 31.93
C LEU A 55 -5.25 3.30 30.68
N LEU A 56 -4.80 2.05 30.73
CA LEU A 56 -4.15 1.39 29.59
C LEU A 56 -5.08 1.25 28.39
N LEU A 57 -6.36 0.92 28.60
CA LEU A 57 -7.37 0.88 27.53
C LEU A 57 -7.61 2.28 26.94
N GLY A 58 -7.70 3.31 27.79
CA GLY A 58 -7.81 4.70 27.36
C GLY A 58 -6.63 5.13 26.49
N LEU A 59 -5.40 4.89 26.94
CA LEU A 59 -4.20 5.17 26.15
C LEU A 59 -4.19 4.35 24.86
N GLY A 60 -4.41 3.04 24.93
CA GLY A 60 -4.44 2.15 23.78
C GLY A 60 -5.42 2.62 22.70
N SER A 61 -6.57 3.15 23.08
CA SER A 61 -7.54 3.70 22.13
C SER A 61 -6.98 4.89 21.32
N ILE A 62 -6.17 5.75 21.94
CA ILE A 62 -5.52 6.90 21.29
C ILE A 62 -4.49 6.42 20.26
N GLU A 63 -3.68 5.42 20.62
CA GLU A 63 -2.69 4.84 19.69
C GLU A 63 -3.39 4.20 18.50
N VAL A 64 -4.47 3.44 18.73
CA VAL A 64 -5.26 2.82 17.65
C VAL A 64 -5.84 3.89 16.74
N ALA A 65 -6.41 4.97 17.29
CA ALA A 65 -6.93 6.08 16.50
C ALA A 65 -5.84 6.73 15.63
N HIS A 66 -4.66 6.98 16.21
CA HIS A 66 -3.52 7.55 15.50
C HIS A 66 -2.98 6.62 14.40
N TRP A 67 -2.93 5.32 14.67
CA TRP A 67 -2.55 4.30 13.69
C TRP A 67 -3.54 4.24 12.52
N LEU A 68 -4.84 4.26 12.80
CA LEU A 68 -5.89 4.26 11.78
C LEU A 68 -5.84 5.52 10.91
N LEU A 69 -5.67 6.70 11.51
CA LEU A 69 -5.49 7.96 10.79
C LEU A 69 -4.25 7.87 9.88
N THR A 70 -3.13 7.40 10.41
CA THR A 70 -1.90 7.23 9.62
C THR A 70 -2.12 6.28 8.45
N ARG A 71 -2.78 5.13 8.69
CA ARG A 71 -3.11 4.14 7.67
C ARG A 71 -3.96 4.75 6.55
N GLN A 72 -4.94 5.58 6.87
CA GLN A 72 -5.80 6.24 5.89
C GLN A 72 -5.01 7.24 5.04
N VAL A 73 -4.26 8.15 5.67
CA VAL A 73 -3.46 9.16 4.95
C VAL A 73 -2.39 8.50 4.08
N VAL A 74 -1.73 7.45 4.58
CA VAL A 74 -0.73 6.70 3.81
C VAL A 74 -1.35 6.01 2.59
N SER A 75 -2.57 5.46 2.71
CA SER A 75 -3.25 4.81 1.59
C SER A 75 -3.67 5.83 0.53
N LEU A 76 -4.17 6.99 0.94
CA LEU A 76 -4.47 8.11 0.03
C LEU A 76 -3.20 8.63 -0.65
N ALA A 77 -2.11 8.79 0.10
CA ALA A 77 -0.85 9.25 -0.46
C ALA A 77 -0.29 8.27 -1.50
N LEU A 78 -0.43 6.96 -1.26
CA LEU A 78 -0.06 5.95 -2.25
C LEU A 78 -0.94 6.04 -3.50
N LEU A 79 -2.25 6.27 -3.35
CA LEU A 79 -3.15 6.47 -4.49
C LEU A 79 -2.75 7.71 -5.32
N GLU A 80 -2.45 8.84 -4.68
CA GLU A 80 -1.98 10.05 -5.37
C GLU A 80 -0.64 9.83 -6.07
N ALA A 81 0.27 9.10 -5.44
CA ALA A 81 1.53 8.69 -6.06
C ALA A 81 1.29 7.81 -7.29
N GLY A 82 0.34 6.87 -7.20
CA GLY A 82 -0.09 6.05 -8.32
C GLY A 82 -0.72 6.87 -9.46
N ARG A 83 -1.61 7.81 -9.15
CA ARG A 83 -2.25 8.73 -10.11
C ARG A 83 -1.22 9.60 -10.84
N ALA A 84 -0.24 10.13 -10.12
CA ALA A 84 0.89 10.83 -10.72
C ALA A 84 1.73 9.89 -11.60
N GLY A 85 1.99 8.67 -11.13
CA GLY A 85 2.74 7.66 -11.88
C GLY A 85 2.08 7.28 -13.22
N ILE A 86 0.78 6.95 -13.21
CA ILE A 86 0.07 6.50 -14.42
C ILE A 86 -0.05 7.59 -15.48
N SER A 87 -0.03 8.87 -15.10
CA SER A 87 -0.14 10.01 -16.01
C SER A 87 1.22 10.54 -16.48
N THR A 88 2.30 10.21 -15.77
CA THR A 88 3.65 10.72 -16.07
C THR A 88 4.65 9.60 -16.35
N HIS A 89 4.23 8.61 -17.14
CA HIS A 89 5.10 7.56 -17.67
C HIS A 89 5.77 6.69 -16.61
N ALA A 90 5.15 6.54 -15.43
CA ALA A 90 5.68 5.86 -14.25
C ALA A 90 7.01 6.44 -13.75
N ARG A 91 7.20 7.76 -13.87
CA ARG A 91 8.44 8.45 -13.48
C ARG A 91 8.64 8.47 -11.94
N PRO A 92 9.75 7.93 -11.41
CA PRO A 92 10.00 7.84 -9.97
C PRO A 92 9.95 9.18 -9.23
N GLU A 93 10.45 10.26 -9.84
CA GLU A 93 10.48 11.59 -9.20
C GLU A 93 9.06 12.13 -8.95
N ASN A 94 8.15 11.90 -9.90
CA ASN A 94 6.76 12.35 -9.80
C ASN A 94 5.97 11.54 -8.78
N ILE A 95 6.16 10.21 -8.77
CA ILE A 95 5.60 9.31 -7.75
C ILE A 95 6.04 9.75 -6.35
N THR A 96 7.34 10.02 -6.17
CA THR A 96 7.92 10.48 -4.90
C THR A 96 7.34 11.81 -4.45
N THR A 97 7.27 12.78 -5.37
CA THR A 97 6.81 14.13 -5.06
C THR A 97 5.34 14.12 -4.67
N ALA A 98 4.48 13.43 -5.44
CA ALA A 98 3.07 13.28 -5.14
C ALA A 98 2.83 12.55 -3.80
N PHE A 99 3.59 11.48 -3.53
CA PHE A 99 3.52 10.76 -2.26
C PHE A 99 3.87 11.67 -1.07
N LYS A 100 5.01 12.37 -1.12
CA LYS A 100 5.45 13.27 -0.05
C LYS A 100 4.45 14.41 0.18
N GLN A 101 3.90 14.96 -0.90
CA GLN A 101 2.90 16.03 -0.82
C GLN A 101 1.62 15.55 -0.13
N ALA A 102 1.10 14.38 -0.52
CA ALA A 102 -0.12 13.82 0.06
C ALA A 102 0.06 13.33 1.51
N LEU A 103 1.30 13.13 1.97
CA LEU A 103 1.62 12.78 3.37
C LEU A 103 1.67 13.99 4.33
N LEU A 104 1.66 15.23 3.83
CA LEU A 104 1.77 16.43 4.67
C LEU A 104 0.74 16.54 5.81
N PRO A 105 -0.50 16.04 5.70
CA PRO A 105 -1.44 16.07 6.82
C PRO A 105 -0.96 15.33 8.08
N LEU A 106 -0.01 14.39 7.97
CA LEU A 106 0.60 13.73 9.13
C LEU A 106 1.65 14.60 9.84
N PHE A 107 2.04 15.72 9.23
CA PHE A 107 3.11 16.59 9.70
C PHE A 107 2.58 18.03 9.81
N PRO A 108 1.65 18.31 10.74
CA PRO A 108 1.09 19.64 10.88
C PRO A 108 2.19 20.68 11.13
N ALA A 109 1.99 21.89 10.59
CA ALA A 109 2.89 23.01 10.84
C ALA A 109 2.86 23.40 12.32
N THR A 110 4.01 23.84 12.84
CA THR A 110 4.14 24.36 14.21
C THR A 110 4.67 25.79 14.15
N GLU A 111 4.59 26.54 15.24
CA GLU A 111 5.20 27.88 15.29
C GLU A 111 6.67 27.82 14.84
N GLY A 112 7.01 28.60 13.82
CA GLY A 112 8.36 28.67 13.24
C GLY A 112 8.79 27.49 12.35
N ARG A 113 7.94 26.49 12.08
CA ARG A 113 8.26 25.37 11.16
C ARG A 113 7.11 24.99 10.24
N SER A 114 7.41 24.83 8.95
CA SER A 114 6.44 24.37 7.95
C SER A 114 6.17 22.87 8.05
N ALA A 115 5.04 22.43 7.49
CA ALA A 115 4.69 21.01 7.39
C ALA A 115 5.79 20.19 6.67
N HIS A 116 6.37 20.75 5.61
CA HIS A 116 7.49 20.14 4.89
C HIS A 116 8.74 19.97 5.75
N GLN A 117 9.07 20.97 6.58
CA GLN A 117 10.21 20.88 7.50
C GLN A 117 9.98 19.81 8.56
N ASN A 118 8.77 19.75 9.13
CA ASN A 118 8.41 18.71 10.11
C ASN A 118 8.43 17.31 9.49
N GLN A 119 7.96 17.15 8.25
CA GLN A 119 8.06 15.91 7.48
C GLN A 119 9.51 15.50 7.27
N GLN A 120 10.36 16.42 6.80
CA GLN A 120 11.78 16.12 6.54
C GLN A 120 12.49 15.71 7.82
N LEU A 121 12.29 16.43 8.92
CA LEU A 121 12.87 16.08 10.22
C LEU A 121 12.42 14.69 10.70
N ALA A 122 11.15 14.35 10.52
CA ALA A 122 10.63 13.04 10.88
C ALA A 122 11.26 11.92 10.02
N PHE A 123 11.44 12.14 8.71
CA PHE A 123 12.10 11.18 7.84
C PHE A 123 13.59 11.02 8.15
N GLU A 124 14.31 12.11 8.40
CA GLU A 124 15.72 12.05 8.79
C GLU A 124 15.91 11.35 10.14
N GLN A 125 15.00 11.60 11.11
CA GLN A 125 15.04 10.89 12.38
C GLN A 125 14.86 9.38 12.19
N ARG A 126 13.86 8.96 11.40
CA ARG A 126 13.62 7.54 11.11
C ARG A 126 14.80 6.91 10.37
N LYS A 127 15.41 7.64 9.44
CA LYS A 127 16.59 7.18 8.71
C LYS A 127 17.79 7.00 9.63
N ARG A 128 18.01 7.92 10.58
CA ARG A 128 19.06 7.76 11.61
C ARG A 128 18.79 6.57 12.52
N ASP A 129 17.55 6.38 12.95
CA ASP A 129 17.19 5.34 13.91
C ASP A 129 17.25 3.93 13.29
N THR A 130 16.95 3.79 12.00
CA THR A 130 16.81 2.48 11.31
C THR A 130 17.88 2.23 10.25
N SER A 131 18.79 3.18 10.02
CA SER A 131 19.77 3.16 8.91
C SER A 131 19.16 2.91 7.52
N ASN A 132 17.85 3.12 7.36
CA ASN A 132 17.06 2.78 6.18
C ASN A 132 16.13 3.94 5.78
N ALA A 133 15.58 3.90 4.57
CA ALA A 133 14.59 4.90 4.17
C ALA A 133 13.35 4.85 5.10
N ALA A 134 12.78 6.01 5.44
CA ALA A 134 11.59 6.09 6.29
C ALA A 134 10.33 5.45 5.67
N TRP A 135 10.37 5.24 4.36
CA TRP A 135 9.37 4.57 3.56
C TRP A 135 10.03 4.05 2.27
N GLN A 136 9.44 3.03 1.65
CA GLN A 136 9.88 2.44 0.38
C GLN A 136 8.67 2.13 -0.50
N ILE A 137 8.69 2.56 -1.75
CA ILE A 137 7.71 2.20 -2.78
C ILE A 137 8.39 1.27 -3.77
N THR A 138 7.94 0.02 -3.84
CA THR A 138 8.40 -0.97 -4.81
C THR A 138 7.46 -0.99 -6.01
N ILE A 139 8.00 -0.79 -7.21
CA ILE A 139 7.27 -0.91 -8.47
C ILE A 139 7.27 -2.39 -8.87
N LEU A 140 6.14 -3.08 -8.69
CA LEU A 140 5.98 -4.50 -9.03
C LEU A 140 5.72 -4.70 -10.52
N SER A 141 4.86 -3.86 -11.10
CA SER A 141 4.54 -3.83 -12.53
C SER A 141 4.54 -2.38 -13.03
N PRO A 142 5.05 -2.08 -14.25
CA PRO A 142 5.73 -2.98 -15.17
C PRO A 142 7.08 -3.49 -14.66
N SER A 143 7.32 -4.79 -14.84
CA SER A 143 8.58 -5.46 -14.51
C SER A 143 9.65 -5.23 -15.59
N LEU A 144 10.93 -5.45 -15.26
CA LEU A 144 12.01 -5.35 -16.25
C LEU A 144 11.80 -6.32 -17.42
N ALA A 145 11.35 -7.55 -17.13
CA ALA A 145 11.03 -8.53 -18.15
C ALA A 145 9.87 -8.08 -19.05
N ALA A 146 8.87 -7.38 -18.50
CA ALA A 146 7.77 -6.83 -19.29
C ALA A 146 8.28 -5.78 -20.30
N PHE A 147 9.25 -4.96 -19.93
CA PHE A 147 9.89 -4.04 -20.89
C PHE A 147 10.65 -4.79 -21.99
N ASN A 148 11.26 -5.94 -21.72
CA ASN A 148 11.95 -6.71 -22.76
C ASN A 148 10.96 -7.33 -23.76
N ASP A 149 9.80 -7.78 -23.28
CA ASP A 149 8.78 -8.40 -24.13
C ASP A 149 7.93 -7.37 -24.89
N PHE A 150 7.59 -6.25 -24.25
CA PHE A 150 6.53 -5.35 -24.71
C PHE A 150 7.01 -3.95 -25.12
N ALA A 151 8.31 -3.63 -25.01
CA ALA A 151 8.79 -2.33 -25.46
C ALA A 151 8.63 -2.16 -26.97
N ASP A 152 8.20 -0.97 -27.37
CA ASP A 152 8.03 -0.56 -28.75
C ASP A 152 9.25 0.27 -29.19
N PRO A 153 10.11 -0.26 -30.09
CA PRO A 153 11.29 0.46 -30.55
C PRO A 153 10.97 1.79 -31.23
N GLN A 154 9.77 1.93 -31.82
CA GLN A 154 9.34 3.16 -32.48
C GLN A 154 9.07 4.29 -31.48
N LEU A 155 8.78 3.95 -30.23
CA LEU A 155 8.52 4.91 -29.15
C LEU A 155 9.77 5.25 -28.33
N SER A 156 10.90 4.54 -28.49
CA SER A 156 12.18 4.84 -27.82
C SER A 156 12.89 6.08 -28.40
N GLN A 157 12.13 7.10 -28.74
CA GLN A 157 12.57 8.37 -29.33
C GLN A 157 13.25 9.29 -28.30
N PRO A 158 13.91 10.39 -28.74
CA PRO A 158 14.57 11.34 -27.84
C PRO A 158 13.66 11.89 -26.73
N THR A 159 12.34 11.94 -26.96
CA THR A 159 11.32 12.35 -25.97
C THR A 159 11.42 11.58 -24.65
N TYR A 160 11.84 10.31 -24.69
CA TYR A 160 11.99 9.45 -23.51
C TYR A 160 13.46 9.10 -23.24
N GLY A 161 14.40 9.86 -23.79
CA GLY A 161 15.83 9.65 -23.59
C GLY A 161 16.36 8.33 -24.14
N GLY A 162 15.71 7.75 -25.15
CA GLY A 162 16.09 6.45 -25.72
C GLY A 162 15.78 5.25 -24.82
N LEU A 163 15.03 5.44 -23.74
CA LEU A 163 14.67 4.36 -22.82
C LEU A 163 13.60 3.44 -23.43
N PRO A 164 13.54 2.15 -23.03
CA PRO A 164 12.45 1.26 -23.44
C PRO A 164 11.09 1.76 -22.95
N VAL A 165 10.13 1.77 -23.85
CA VAL A 165 8.78 2.30 -23.63
C VAL A 165 7.75 1.26 -24.05
N ILE A 166 6.76 0.96 -23.19
CA ILE A 166 5.66 0.08 -23.58
C ILE A 166 4.53 0.93 -24.16
N ASN A 167 4.00 0.49 -25.30
CA ASN A 167 2.91 1.21 -25.95
C ASN A 167 1.58 0.96 -25.20
N ASN A 168 0.97 2.04 -24.67
CA ASN A 168 -0.29 1.99 -23.92
C ASN A 168 -1.53 2.05 -24.83
N ASN A 169 -1.35 2.33 -26.13
CA ASN A 169 -2.45 2.49 -27.08
C ASN A 169 -2.80 1.15 -27.74
N TYR A 170 -4.07 0.94 -28.08
CA TYR A 170 -4.51 -0.24 -28.84
C TYR A 170 -4.06 -1.58 -28.22
N GLN A 171 -4.16 -1.70 -26.88
CA GLN A 171 -3.66 -2.87 -26.15
C GLN A 171 -4.36 -4.16 -26.57
N PHE A 172 -5.63 -4.08 -26.97
CA PHE A 172 -6.39 -5.22 -27.47
C PHE A 172 -5.84 -5.74 -28.80
N GLU A 173 -5.61 -4.85 -29.75
CA GLU A 173 -5.03 -5.18 -31.05
C GLU A 173 -3.59 -5.69 -30.90
N GLN A 174 -2.82 -5.09 -29.98
CA GLN A 174 -1.50 -5.60 -29.62
C GLN A 174 -1.56 -7.03 -29.07
N ASP A 175 -2.49 -7.33 -28.16
CA ASP A 175 -2.68 -8.67 -27.60
C ASP A 175 -3.06 -9.68 -28.70
N GLN A 176 -4.00 -9.33 -29.57
CA GLN A 176 -4.40 -10.15 -30.72
C GLN A 176 -3.22 -10.43 -31.66
N ARG A 177 -2.44 -9.42 -32.02
CA ARG A 177 -1.24 -9.59 -32.88
C ARG A 177 -0.21 -10.53 -32.24
N ARG A 178 -0.04 -10.49 -30.92
CA ARG A 178 0.92 -11.39 -30.24
C ARG A 178 0.42 -12.83 -30.20
N ARG A 179 -0.90 -13.03 -30.02
CA ARG A 179 -1.51 -14.37 -30.13
C ARG A 179 -1.32 -14.96 -31.53
N THR A 180 -1.51 -14.17 -32.58
CA THR A 180 -1.30 -14.64 -33.97
C THR A 180 0.18 -14.90 -34.27
N GLN A 181 1.10 -14.25 -33.56
CA GLN A 181 2.54 -14.52 -33.60
C GLN A 181 2.97 -15.76 -32.79
N GLY A 182 2.03 -16.49 -32.18
CA GLY A 182 2.30 -17.73 -31.45
C GLY A 182 2.61 -17.56 -29.97
N TRP A 183 2.38 -16.37 -29.38
CA TRP A 183 2.52 -16.19 -27.94
C TRP A 183 1.41 -16.93 -27.20
N VAL A 184 1.77 -17.82 -26.29
CA VAL A 184 0.81 -18.61 -25.51
C VAL A 184 -0.07 -17.67 -24.70
N ASN A 185 -1.35 -17.62 -25.03
CA ASN A 185 -2.35 -16.72 -24.42
C ASN A 185 -2.00 -15.21 -24.47
N GLY A 186 -1.18 -14.78 -25.43
CA GLY A 186 -0.73 -13.37 -25.51
C GLY A 186 0.26 -12.98 -24.40
N LEU A 187 0.78 -13.95 -23.65
CA LEU A 187 1.74 -13.72 -22.57
C LEU A 187 3.16 -13.58 -23.09
N GLY A 188 3.90 -12.65 -22.50
CA GLY A 188 5.31 -12.42 -22.82
C GLY A 188 6.20 -13.61 -22.49
N PRO A 189 7.18 -13.95 -23.36
CA PRO A 189 8.05 -15.10 -23.17
C PRO A 189 8.94 -14.98 -21.91
N GLN A 190 9.40 -13.77 -21.56
CA GLN A 190 10.22 -13.55 -20.37
C GLN A 190 9.40 -13.17 -19.13
N SER A 191 8.45 -12.26 -19.31
CA SER A 191 7.64 -11.67 -18.24
C SER A 191 6.52 -12.57 -17.77
N ARG A 192 6.03 -13.48 -18.62
CA ARG A 192 4.80 -14.26 -18.45
C ARG A 192 3.58 -13.37 -18.11
N ALA A 193 3.64 -12.10 -18.49
CA ALA A 193 2.59 -11.13 -18.28
C ALA A 193 1.86 -10.83 -19.60
N SER A 194 0.62 -10.36 -19.53
CA SER A 194 -0.07 -9.82 -20.71
C SER A 194 0.28 -8.34 -20.92
N ILE A 195 -0.04 -7.81 -22.11
CA ILE A 195 0.14 -6.38 -22.39
C ILE A 195 -0.65 -5.47 -21.44
N TYR A 196 -1.79 -5.94 -20.96
CA TYR A 196 -2.62 -5.23 -19.99
C TYR A 196 -1.92 -5.13 -18.63
N GLN A 197 -1.32 -6.22 -18.17
CA GLN A 197 -0.53 -6.24 -16.94
C GLN A 197 0.74 -5.39 -17.08
N ALA A 198 1.38 -5.46 -18.24
CA ALA A 198 2.55 -4.64 -18.56
C ALA A 198 2.22 -3.13 -18.66
N ASN A 199 0.97 -2.77 -18.96
CA ASN A 199 0.45 -1.40 -18.90
C ASN A 199 -0.35 -1.13 -17.61
N THR A 200 -0.11 -1.90 -16.54
CA THR A 200 -0.65 -1.64 -15.20
C THR A 200 0.48 -1.27 -14.26
N LEU A 201 0.36 -0.13 -13.58
CA LEU A 201 1.27 0.29 -12.53
C LEU A 201 0.83 -0.33 -11.20
N THR A 202 1.62 -1.28 -10.70
CA THR A 202 1.42 -1.85 -9.38
C THR A 202 2.50 -1.33 -8.43
N LEU A 203 2.08 -0.61 -7.39
CA LEU A 203 2.96 -0.03 -6.38
C LEU A 203 2.72 -0.71 -5.04
N GLN A 204 3.79 -1.15 -4.39
CA GLN A 204 3.78 -1.65 -3.03
C GLN A 204 4.56 -0.71 -2.11
N LEU A 205 3.89 -0.13 -1.13
CA LEU A 205 4.46 0.75 -0.12
C LEU A 205 4.75 -0.02 1.16
N SER A 206 5.93 0.22 1.74
CA SER A 206 6.26 -0.05 3.13
C SER A 206 6.57 1.27 3.83
N TYR A 207 5.78 1.65 4.84
CA TYR A 207 5.93 2.91 5.57
C TYR A 207 6.22 2.65 7.05
N LEU A 208 7.26 3.26 7.61
CA LEU A 208 7.65 3.02 9.01
C LEU A 208 6.87 3.93 9.95
N HIS A 209 5.84 3.41 10.62
CA HIS A 209 5.07 4.16 11.60
C HIS A 209 5.79 4.21 12.96
N LYS A 210 5.82 5.40 13.58
CA LYS A 210 6.35 5.59 14.93
C LYS A 210 5.19 5.59 15.92
N PRO A 211 5.16 4.65 16.90
CA PRO A 211 4.18 4.69 17.96
C PRO A 211 4.30 5.96 18.81
N VAL A 212 3.17 6.52 19.22
CA VAL A 212 3.11 7.77 20.00
C VAL A 212 3.27 7.48 21.49
N LEU A 213 2.69 6.37 21.96
CA LEU A 213 2.73 6.03 23.37
C LEU A 213 4.10 5.48 23.83
N PRO A 214 4.54 5.85 25.05
CA PRO A 214 5.70 5.22 25.66
C PRO A 214 5.44 3.72 25.91
N GLY A 215 6.48 2.90 25.77
CA GLY A 215 6.40 1.45 26.02
C GLY A 215 6.05 0.60 24.79
N ILE A 216 5.17 1.09 23.88
CA ILE A 216 4.79 0.33 22.67
C ILE A 216 6.00 0.04 21.78
N GLN A 217 6.92 1.00 21.65
CA GLN A 217 8.17 0.79 20.91
C GLN A 217 8.97 -0.38 21.48
N GLY A 218 8.99 -0.56 22.80
CA GLY A 218 9.66 -1.71 23.45
C GLY A 218 9.01 -3.04 23.10
N LEU A 219 7.67 -3.08 23.07
CA LEU A 219 6.92 -4.27 22.66
C LEU A 219 7.19 -4.63 21.19
N ILE A 220 7.21 -3.63 20.30
CA ILE A 220 7.51 -3.86 18.88
C ILE A 220 8.94 -4.38 18.69
N ARG A 221 9.91 -3.87 19.47
CA ARG A 221 11.30 -4.35 19.44
C ARG A 221 11.41 -5.83 19.77
N LEU A 222 10.57 -6.34 20.68
CA LEU A 222 10.54 -7.76 21.04
C LEU A 222 10.08 -8.65 19.88
N LEU A 223 9.31 -8.10 18.94
CA LEU A 223 8.83 -8.79 17.73
C LEU A 223 9.78 -8.66 16.53
N GLY A 224 10.77 -7.77 16.62
CA GLY A 224 11.69 -7.45 15.54
C GLY A 224 12.90 -8.38 15.47
N ILE A 225 13.47 -8.51 14.27
CA ILE A 225 14.72 -9.25 14.03
C ILE A 225 15.71 -8.29 13.36
N ALA A 226 16.85 -8.02 14.01
CA ALA A 226 17.81 -7.00 13.59
C ALA A 226 18.44 -7.27 12.20
N HIS A 227 18.58 -8.52 11.79
CA HIS A 227 19.12 -8.92 10.48
C HIS A 227 18.04 -9.47 9.52
N GLY A 228 16.78 -9.13 9.77
CA GLY A 228 15.66 -9.59 8.95
C GLY A 228 15.39 -8.73 7.71
N THR A 229 14.24 -8.97 7.10
CA THR A 229 13.70 -8.11 6.03
C THR A 229 13.56 -6.65 6.48
N TYR A 230 13.43 -5.70 5.56
CA TYR A 230 13.24 -4.27 5.86
C TYR A 230 12.21 -4.03 6.97
N SER A 231 11.07 -4.73 6.93
CA SER A 231 10.02 -4.66 7.95
C SER A 231 10.47 -5.20 9.32
N GLN A 232 11.17 -6.33 9.36
CA GLN A 232 11.66 -6.94 10.60
C GLN A 232 12.77 -6.09 11.24
N HIS A 233 13.66 -5.53 10.42
CA HIS A 233 14.70 -4.62 10.87
C HIS A 233 14.08 -3.35 11.47
N ALA A 234 13.08 -2.76 10.81
CA ALA A 234 12.38 -1.59 11.36
C ALA A 234 11.70 -1.89 12.71
N MET A 235 11.08 -3.08 12.86
CA MET A 235 10.51 -3.50 14.15
C MET A 235 11.56 -3.61 15.25
N ALA A 236 12.77 -4.09 14.94
CA ALA A 236 13.87 -4.17 15.90
C ALA A 236 14.31 -2.80 16.44
N HIS A 237 13.97 -1.70 15.75
CA HIS A 237 14.18 -0.33 16.20
C HIS A 237 12.94 0.31 16.86
N GLY A 238 11.81 -0.40 16.92
CA GLY A 238 10.56 0.04 17.54
C GLY A 238 9.59 0.74 16.58
N TYR A 239 9.78 0.55 15.27
CA TYR A 239 8.89 1.07 14.23
C TYR A 239 7.94 -0.02 13.72
N LEU A 240 6.67 0.34 13.52
CA LEU A 240 5.67 -0.56 12.96
C LEU A 240 5.59 -0.38 11.42
N PRO A 241 5.98 -1.38 10.61
CA PRO A 241 5.87 -1.28 9.16
C PRO A 241 4.40 -1.37 8.72
N LEU A 242 3.96 -0.41 7.90
CA LEU A 242 2.65 -0.39 7.25
C LEU A 242 2.81 -0.74 5.78
N ASN A 243 2.29 -1.90 5.38
CA ASN A 243 2.32 -2.36 3.99
C ASN A 243 1.01 -2.02 3.27
N ARG A 244 1.10 -1.40 2.09
CA ARG A 244 -0.05 -1.10 1.22
C ARG A 244 0.32 -1.43 -0.21
N GLU A 245 -0.67 -1.84 -1.00
CA GLU A 245 -0.50 -2.11 -2.41
C GLU A 245 -1.66 -1.49 -3.18
N ILE A 246 -1.35 -0.94 -4.36
CA ILE A 246 -2.35 -0.47 -5.32
C ILE A 246 -1.94 -0.93 -6.72
N SER A 247 -2.94 -1.13 -7.58
CA SER A 247 -2.77 -1.41 -8.99
C SER A 247 -3.66 -0.47 -9.80
N LEU A 248 -3.07 0.27 -10.74
CA LEU A 248 -3.78 1.25 -11.57
C LEU A 248 -3.38 1.06 -13.04
N ALA A 249 -4.35 1.05 -13.95
CA ALA A 249 -4.06 1.03 -15.38
C ALA A 249 -3.36 2.34 -15.81
N MET A 250 -2.31 2.22 -16.62
CA MET A 250 -1.56 3.35 -17.12
C MET A 250 -2.44 4.26 -18.01
N GLN A 251 -2.28 5.57 -17.85
CA GLN A 251 -2.89 6.61 -18.71
C GLN A 251 -1.87 7.23 -19.67
N SER A 252 -0.65 6.72 -19.66
CA SER A 252 0.49 7.17 -20.45
C SER A 252 1.38 5.96 -20.77
N HIS A 253 2.31 6.10 -21.70
CA HIS A 253 3.28 5.05 -21.98
C HIS A 253 4.22 4.84 -20.79
N PRO A 254 4.28 3.67 -20.13
CA PRO A 254 5.27 3.48 -19.07
C PRO A 254 6.66 3.40 -19.68
N VAL A 255 7.62 4.05 -19.04
CA VAL A 255 9.02 4.13 -19.49
C VAL A 255 9.92 3.45 -18.46
N ARG A 256 10.97 2.78 -18.92
CA ARG A 256 11.95 2.13 -18.05
C ARG A 256 12.95 3.13 -17.48
N TRP A 257 12.49 3.99 -16.56
CA TRP A 257 13.34 4.95 -15.86
C TRP A 257 14.44 4.28 -15.02
N PRO A 258 15.62 4.90 -14.90
CA PRO A 258 16.60 4.51 -13.88
C PRO A 258 16.02 4.77 -12.48
N MET A 259 16.44 3.97 -11.50
CA MET A 259 15.98 4.14 -10.12
C MET A 259 16.81 5.24 -9.42
N PRO A 260 16.19 6.12 -8.63
CA PRO A 260 16.90 7.18 -7.92
C PRO A 260 17.79 6.61 -6.79
N GLU A 261 18.95 7.24 -6.55
CA GLU A 261 19.97 6.78 -5.58
C GLU A 261 19.57 6.87 -4.10
N GLY A 262 18.30 7.14 -3.79
CA GLY A 262 17.82 7.37 -2.42
C GLY A 262 17.14 6.18 -1.74
N GLY A 263 17.08 5.00 -2.39
CA GLY A 263 16.52 3.77 -1.81
C GLY A 263 15.03 3.81 -1.42
N HIS A 264 14.31 4.87 -1.79
CA HIS A 264 12.90 5.10 -1.47
C HIS A 264 11.95 4.61 -2.57
N ILE A 265 12.43 4.50 -3.82
CA ILE A 265 11.75 3.77 -4.89
C ILE A 265 12.62 2.62 -5.34
N LEU A 266 12.03 1.43 -5.40
CA LEU A 266 12.73 0.19 -5.67
C LEU A 266 12.00 -0.60 -6.77
N ARG A 267 12.70 -1.54 -7.39
CA ARG A 267 12.12 -2.58 -8.23
C ARG A 267 12.63 -3.93 -7.70
N PRO A 268 11.82 -5.03 -7.73
CA PRO A 268 12.23 -6.32 -7.14
C PRO A 268 13.57 -6.87 -7.64
N GLY A 269 14.00 -6.55 -8.87
CA GLY A 269 15.30 -6.95 -9.41
C GLY A 269 16.50 -6.12 -8.91
N THR A 270 16.28 -4.94 -8.33
CA THR A 270 17.34 -4.08 -7.78
C THR A 270 17.77 -4.53 -6.38
N LEU A 271 16.90 -5.27 -5.66
CA LEU A 271 17.20 -5.85 -4.34
C LEU A 271 18.23 -6.99 -4.40
N LEU A 272 18.52 -7.50 -5.60
CA LEU A 272 19.38 -8.66 -5.80
C LEU A 272 20.86 -8.39 -5.55
N ASN A 273 21.26 -7.13 -5.34
CA ASN A 273 22.63 -6.77 -4.94
C ASN A 273 22.78 -6.44 -3.45
N THR A 274 21.75 -6.63 -2.61
CA THR A 274 21.91 -6.36 -1.17
C THR A 274 21.13 -7.25 -0.23
N SER A 275 20.19 -8.09 -0.71
CA SER A 275 19.52 -9.09 0.13
C SER A 275 18.88 -10.20 -0.72
N GLN A 276 19.68 -11.00 -1.42
CA GLN A 276 19.24 -12.35 -1.85
C GLN A 276 19.53 -13.33 -0.72
N THR A 277 18.64 -13.40 0.27
CA THR A 277 18.28 -14.72 0.78
C THR A 277 16.95 -15.04 0.16
N ALA A 278 16.97 -16.03 -0.72
CA ALA A 278 15.79 -16.63 -1.29
C ALA A 278 14.76 -16.89 -0.18
N PHE A 279 13.48 -16.69 -0.49
CA PHE A 279 12.41 -17.39 0.19
C PHE A 279 12.63 -18.90 -0.03
N ALA A 280 13.53 -19.50 0.73
CA ALA A 280 13.38 -20.90 1.07
C ALA A 280 12.13 -20.94 1.95
N ALA A 281 11.06 -21.52 1.41
CA ALA A 281 9.91 -21.87 2.22
C ALA A 281 10.42 -22.78 3.34
N GLU A 282 10.52 -22.25 4.57
CA GLU A 282 10.74 -23.12 5.71
C GLU A 282 9.53 -24.06 5.81
N PRO A 283 9.76 -25.37 6.00
CA PRO A 283 8.68 -26.31 6.19
C PRO A 283 7.86 -25.87 7.41
N CYS A 284 6.54 -25.80 7.22
CA CYS A 284 5.57 -25.52 8.27
C CYS A 284 5.82 -26.48 9.45
N ALA A 285 6.40 -25.97 10.53
CA ALA A 285 6.63 -26.72 11.76
C ALA A 285 5.64 -26.21 12.83
N GLY A 286 4.50 -26.89 12.94
CA GLY A 286 3.47 -26.59 13.92
C GLY A 286 2.40 -27.67 13.95
N LEU A 287 1.69 -27.78 15.08
CA LEU A 287 0.64 -28.79 15.31
C LEU A 287 -0.52 -28.75 14.29
N TRP A 288 -0.58 -27.69 13.47
CA TRP A 288 -1.63 -27.41 12.50
C TRP A 288 -1.19 -27.61 11.04
N CYS A 289 0.03 -28.11 10.81
CA CYS A 289 0.50 -28.41 9.47
C CYS A 289 0.05 -29.82 9.06
N THR A 290 -0.98 -29.93 8.24
CA THR A 290 -1.37 -31.19 7.60
C THR A 290 -0.28 -31.61 6.62
N TYR A 291 0.39 -32.73 6.92
CA TYR A 291 1.41 -33.31 6.06
C TYR A 291 0.77 -33.80 4.76
N GLN A 292 0.88 -33.03 3.68
CA GLN A 292 0.60 -33.54 2.34
C GLN A 292 1.87 -34.24 1.86
N GLN A 293 1.88 -35.56 2.07
CA GLN A 293 2.96 -36.41 1.63
C GLN A 293 3.07 -36.33 0.10
N PRO A 294 4.25 -36.03 -0.47
CA PRO A 294 4.48 -36.16 -1.90
C PRO A 294 4.31 -37.62 -2.28
N ALA A 295 3.52 -37.88 -3.32
CA ALA A 295 3.33 -39.22 -3.87
C ALA A 295 4.63 -39.68 -4.53
N ASP A 296 5.39 -40.55 -3.85
CA ASP A 296 6.49 -41.27 -4.45
C ASP A 296 5.96 -42.44 -5.31
N GLY A 297 6.19 -42.32 -6.61
CA GLY A 297 6.69 -43.38 -7.50
C GLY A 297 5.84 -44.63 -7.72
N SER A 298 5.23 -44.73 -8.92
CA SER A 298 5.35 -45.97 -9.69
C SER A 298 5.33 -45.70 -11.21
N LEU A 299 6.35 -46.26 -11.87
CA LEU A 299 6.59 -46.31 -13.31
C LEU A 299 5.51 -47.10 -14.07
N PRO A 300 5.41 -46.95 -15.41
CA PRO A 300 4.26 -47.38 -16.21
C PRO A 300 4.26 -48.89 -16.47
N ARG A 301 3.07 -49.50 -16.46
CA ARG A 301 2.84 -50.88 -16.89
C ARG A 301 1.96 -50.90 -18.17
N PRO A 302 2.28 -51.75 -19.16
CA PRO A 302 1.75 -51.63 -20.52
C PRO A 302 0.33 -52.17 -20.69
N ASP A 303 -0.31 -51.70 -21.77
CA ASP A 303 -1.65 -52.02 -22.27
C ASP A 303 -2.04 -53.50 -22.24
N PRO A 304 -3.36 -53.76 -22.19
CA PRO A 304 -3.97 -54.80 -23.00
C PRO A 304 -4.87 -54.21 -24.09
N LYS A 305 -4.63 -54.67 -25.32
CA LYS A 305 -5.48 -54.47 -26.50
C LYS A 305 -6.83 -55.19 -26.34
N SER A 306 -7.90 -54.50 -26.73
CA SER A 306 -9.15 -55.02 -27.32
C SER A 306 -10.03 -53.79 -27.62
N GLY A 307 -10.49 -53.46 -28.82
CA GLY A 307 -10.78 -54.26 -30.01
C GLY A 307 -12.30 -54.35 -30.21
N MET A 308 -12.91 -53.35 -30.86
CA MET A 308 -14.19 -53.38 -31.63
C MET A 308 -14.44 -51.94 -32.16
N SER A 309 -14.31 -51.58 -33.44
CA SER A 309 -15.20 -51.86 -34.59
C SER A 309 -16.66 -51.51 -34.29
N GLY A 310 -17.12 -50.27 -34.50
CA GLY A 310 -17.65 -49.68 -35.75
C GLY A 310 -19.20 -49.60 -35.68
N PRO A 311 -19.98 -49.04 -36.63
CA PRO A 311 -19.78 -48.01 -37.67
C PRO A 311 -20.63 -46.72 -37.36
N GLY A 312 -20.41 -45.52 -37.90
CA GLY A 312 -20.61 -45.11 -39.29
C GLY A 312 -22.02 -44.57 -39.53
N THR A 313 -22.18 -43.25 -39.64
CA THR A 313 -23.21 -42.59 -40.49
C THR A 313 -22.93 -41.08 -40.60
N THR A 314 -22.36 -40.68 -41.73
CA THR A 314 -22.77 -39.48 -42.46
C THR A 314 -23.70 -39.93 -43.58
N PRO A 315 -24.70 -39.12 -43.94
CA PRO A 315 -24.66 -38.33 -45.17
C PRO A 315 -25.30 -36.93 -44.93
N ARG A 316 -25.33 -35.91 -45.78
CA ARG A 316 -24.79 -35.51 -47.09
C ARG A 316 -25.50 -34.18 -47.41
N ASN A 317 -24.74 -33.20 -47.92
CA ASN A 317 -25.09 -32.06 -48.80
C ASN A 317 -26.56 -31.73 -49.10
N GLU A 318 -26.88 -30.43 -49.21
CA GLU A 318 -27.05 -29.76 -50.53
C GLU A 318 -27.22 -28.23 -50.46
N HIS A 319 -26.45 -27.56 -51.34
CA HIS A 319 -26.72 -26.32 -52.10
C HIS A 319 -26.92 -24.99 -51.35
N ALA A 320 -26.42 -23.83 -51.79
CA ALA A 320 -26.05 -23.39 -53.14
C ALA A 320 -24.94 -22.32 -53.13
N THR A 321 -24.20 -22.29 -54.24
CA THR A 321 -23.22 -21.27 -54.66
C THR A 321 -23.81 -20.51 -55.83
N THR A 322 -23.71 -19.18 -55.92
CA THR A 322 -23.34 -18.42 -57.15
C THR A 322 -23.18 -16.88 -56.88
N PRO A 323 -22.42 -16.12 -57.72
CA PRO A 323 -21.39 -15.17 -57.27
C PRO A 323 -21.35 -13.79 -58.03
N LEU A 324 -20.29 -12.99 -57.79
CA LEU A 324 -19.70 -11.87 -58.62
C LEU A 324 -20.51 -10.56 -58.75
N ALA A 325 -19.97 -9.32 -58.77
CA ALA A 325 -18.61 -8.73 -58.84
C ALA A 325 -18.67 -7.19 -58.51
N PRO A 326 -17.52 -6.49 -58.29
CA PRO A 326 -17.37 -5.03 -58.09
C PRO A 326 -16.88 -4.33 -59.42
N PRO A 327 -16.30 -3.10 -59.50
CA PRO A 327 -16.08 -1.98 -58.54
C PRO A 327 -16.43 -0.56 -59.11
N ALA A 328 -16.32 0.50 -58.30
CA ALA A 328 -16.01 1.86 -58.80
C ALA A 328 -15.33 2.72 -57.71
N GLN A 329 -14.17 3.28 -58.06
CA GLN A 329 -13.50 4.39 -57.37
C GLN A 329 -14.15 5.72 -57.81
N GLU A 330 -14.14 6.77 -56.98
CA GLU A 330 -13.71 8.13 -57.36
C GLU A 330 -13.81 9.14 -56.17
N GLN A 331 -12.65 9.69 -55.80
CA GLN A 331 -12.32 11.07 -55.36
C GLN A 331 -12.91 11.80 -54.13
N ALA A 332 -11.97 12.55 -53.55
CA ALA A 332 -12.03 13.53 -52.48
C ALA A 332 -12.93 14.74 -52.75
N ASN A 333 -13.48 15.33 -51.68
CA ASN A 333 -13.39 16.76 -51.38
C ASN A 333 -14.02 17.09 -50.01
N ILE A 334 -13.31 17.91 -49.23
CA ILE A 334 -13.80 18.67 -48.06
C ILE A 334 -14.07 20.09 -48.59
N PRO A 335 -15.20 20.75 -48.23
CA PRO A 335 -15.10 21.84 -47.26
C PRO A 335 -16.31 22.00 -46.30
N ASP A 336 -15.94 22.39 -45.08
CA ASP A 336 -16.55 23.34 -44.15
C ASP A 336 -18.06 23.37 -43.83
N THR A 337 -18.28 23.18 -42.51
CA THR A 337 -19.15 23.88 -41.55
C THR A 337 -20.64 24.12 -41.84
N THR A 338 -21.39 23.80 -40.77
CA THR A 338 -22.70 24.31 -40.31
C THR A 338 -23.84 23.28 -40.37
N GLU A 339 -24.55 23.17 -39.24
CA GLU A 339 -25.77 22.36 -38.99
C GLU A 339 -25.61 20.83 -38.83
N LEU A 340 -25.30 20.39 -37.60
CA LEU A 340 -25.82 19.12 -37.08
C LEU A 340 -27.12 19.40 -36.33
N ALA A 341 -28.22 19.54 -37.05
CA ALA A 341 -29.56 19.33 -36.52
C ALA A 341 -29.86 17.82 -36.60
N VAL A 342 -29.86 17.14 -35.46
CA VAL A 342 -30.20 15.71 -35.38
C VAL A 342 -31.71 15.56 -35.36
N THR A 343 -32.25 14.75 -36.28
CA THR A 343 -33.67 14.41 -36.37
C THR A 343 -34.10 13.45 -35.24
N PRO A 344 -35.38 13.46 -34.80
CA PRO A 344 -35.78 12.88 -33.51
C PRO A 344 -35.89 11.35 -33.42
N ASP A 345 -35.49 10.60 -34.46
CA ASP A 345 -35.76 9.16 -34.57
C ASP A 345 -34.50 8.27 -34.54
N ASP A 346 -33.48 8.66 -33.76
CA ASP A 346 -32.29 7.82 -33.51
C ASP A 346 -32.51 6.90 -32.28
N PRO A 347 -32.44 5.56 -32.44
CA PRO A 347 -32.61 4.59 -31.34
C PRO A 347 -31.55 4.70 -30.23
N ALA A 348 -30.50 5.50 -30.38
CA ALA A 348 -29.50 5.76 -29.34
C ALA A 348 -29.94 6.79 -28.27
N CYS A 349 -31.07 7.49 -28.45
CA CYS A 349 -31.54 8.51 -27.50
C CYS A 349 -32.15 7.94 -26.19
N GLY A 350 -32.27 6.61 -26.07
CA GLY A 350 -32.91 5.93 -24.93
C GLY A 350 -31.98 5.51 -23.80
N LEU A 351 -30.66 5.64 -23.94
CA LEU A 351 -29.69 5.20 -22.94
C LEU A 351 -28.51 6.19 -22.89
N THR A 352 -28.57 7.11 -21.93
CA THR A 352 -27.47 8.00 -21.45
C THR A 352 -27.44 9.44 -22.01
N LEU A 353 -28.05 10.36 -21.24
CA LEU A 353 -27.74 11.80 -21.09
C LEU A 353 -27.45 12.64 -22.36
N CYS A 354 -28.46 13.36 -22.86
CA CYS A 354 -28.26 14.57 -23.69
C CYS A 354 -28.08 15.80 -22.80
N CYS A 355 -26.92 16.44 -22.84
CA CYS A 355 -26.73 17.79 -22.30
C CYS A 355 -27.12 18.81 -23.38
N THR A 356 -28.17 19.60 -23.14
CA THR A 356 -28.47 20.80 -23.95
C THR A 356 -27.67 21.99 -23.41
N PRO A 357 -27.02 22.80 -24.26
CA PRO A 357 -26.44 24.06 -23.83
C PRO A 357 -27.54 25.11 -23.57
N ALA A 358 -27.36 25.89 -22.51
CA ALA A 358 -28.16 27.09 -22.23
C ALA A 358 -27.61 28.30 -23.01
#